data_AF-A0A926G2Y8-F1
#
_entry.id   AF-A0A926G2Y8-F1
#
_cell.length_a   1.000
_cell.length_b   1.000
_cell.length_c   1.000
_cell.angle_alpha   90.00
_cell.angle_beta   90.00
_cell.angle_gamma   90.00
#
_symmetry.space_group_name_H-M   'P 1'
#
loop_
_entity.id
_entity.type
_entity.pdbx_description
1 polymer ?
#
loop_
_entity_poly.entity_id
_entity_poly.type
_entity_poly.pdbx_seq_one_letter_code
_entity_poly.pdbx_strand_id
1 'polypeptide(L)'
;MYGFSRFACRAAIAIVFASAIPLSVGTSALAQDSATARDGQRDFDFEIGDWNTSVRVLRNPLSGKAPNWAEYRGTSIIKPLLDGRANTVELSVAGPAGRIEGVSLRLYDPQTRQWGLNYASLHDGAMTPPVLGRFESADRAVFYGNDKLGERPIRVRFVITKISRDEAHFEQAYSADNGATWEVNWIAVDKRR
;
A
#
# COMPACT_ATOMS: atom_id res chain seq x y z
N MET A 1 52.84 43.07 -55.82
CA MET A 1 52.15 41.83 -56.23
C MET A 1 50.72 42.20 -56.58
N TYR A 2 50.42 42.55 -57.84
CA TYR A 2 49.90 41.64 -58.89
C TYR A 2 48.77 40.75 -58.34
N GLY A 3 47.51 40.78 -58.79
CA GLY A 3 46.84 41.47 -59.89
C GLY A 3 45.49 40.78 -60.19
N PHE A 4 44.63 41.47 -60.96
CA PHE A 4 43.59 40.96 -61.88
C PHE A 4 42.46 40.06 -61.33
N SER A 5 41.19 40.52 -61.32
CA SER A 5 40.24 40.59 -62.46
C SER A 5 39.61 39.26 -62.86
N ARG A 6 38.26 39.21 -62.88
CA ARG A 6 37.38 38.74 -63.97
C ARG A 6 35.94 38.67 -63.46
N PHE A 7 35.06 39.56 -63.93
CA PHE A 7 34.17 39.39 -65.09
C PHE A 7 33.06 38.33 -64.90
N ALA A 8 31.85 38.82 -65.18
CA ALA A 8 30.55 38.20 -65.04
C ALA A 8 30.41 36.81 -65.69
N CYS A 9 29.52 35.99 -65.13
CA CYS A 9 28.82 34.97 -65.90
C CYS A 9 27.34 34.95 -65.49
N ARG A 10 26.48 35.22 -66.47
CA ARG A 10 25.04 35.01 -66.42
C ARG A 10 24.78 33.51 -66.40
N ALA A 11 23.89 33.04 -65.53
CA ALA A 11 23.16 31.80 -65.75
C ALA A 11 21.78 31.92 -65.08
N ALA A 12 20.76 32.09 -65.91
CA ALA A 12 19.36 31.94 -65.54
C ALA A 12 19.04 30.45 -65.56
N ILE A 13 18.55 29.86 -64.46
CA ILE A 13 17.99 28.50 -64.46
C ILE A 13 16.77 28.43 -63.54
N ALA A 14 15.62 28.25 -64.20
CA ALA A 14 14.37 27.56 -63.84
C ALA A 14 13.88 27.58 -62.38
N ILE A 15 12.75 28.27 -62.18
CA ILE A 15 11.84 28.08 -61.05
C ILE A 15 11.11 26.74 -61.25
N VAL A 16 11.44 25.73 -60.45
CA VAL A 16 10.62 24.53 -60.28
C VAL A 16 9.65 24.79 -59.13
N PHE A 17 8.36 24.95 -59.42
CA PHE A 17 7.32 24.94 -58.40
C PHE A 17 7.15 23.51 -57.87
N ALA A 18 7.77 23.21 -56.73
CA ALA A 18 7.49 22.01 -55.98
C ALA A 18 6.19 22.24 -55.18
N SER A 19 5.10 21.63 -55.63
CA SER A 19 3.82 21.60 -54.91
C SER A 19 3.98 20.80 -53.61
N ALA A 20 4.13 21.48 -52.48
CA ALA A 20 4.13 20.84 -51.17
C ALA A 20 2.69 20.50 -50.76
N ILE A 21 2.36 19.21 -50.71
CA ILE A 21 1.13 18.71 -50.09
C ILE A 21 1.38 18.71 -48.56
N PRO A 22 0.64 19.47 -47.74
CA PRO A 22 0.79 19.37 -46.30
C PRO A 22 0.21 18.03 -45.84
N LEU A 23 1.08 17.15 -45.34
CA LEU A 23 0.66 15.99 -44.55
C LEU A 23 0.03 16.50 -43.25
N SER A 24 -1.30 16.43 -43.17
CA SER A 24 -2.01 16.63 -41.91
C SER A 24 -1.69 15.45 -40.99
N VAL A 25 -0.75 15.64 -40.07
CA VAL A 25 -0.51 14.69 -38.98
C VAL A 25 -1.72 14.79 -38.06
N GLY A 26 -2.64 13.83 -38.16
CA GLY A 26 -3.71 13.67 -37.21
C GLY A 26 -3.10 13.32 -35.85
N THR A 27 -3.11 14.27 -34.93
CA THR A 27 -2.88 14.00 -33.51
C THR A 27 -4.05 13.17 -33.02
N SER A 28 -3.87 11.84 -33.00
CA SER A 28 -4.73 10.95 -32.24
C SER A 28 -4.56 11.32 -30.78
N ALA A 29 -5.48 12.11 -30.26
CA ALA A 29 -5.60 12.35 -28.84
C ALA A 29 -5.92 11.00 -28.19
N LEU A 30 -4.90 10.34 -27.64
CA LEU A 30 -5.11 9.31 -26.64
C LEU A 30 -5.93 10.00 -25.55
N ALA A 31 -7.21 9.67 -25.49
CA ALA A 31 -8.03 9.93 -24.32
C ALA A 31 -7.34 9.18 -23.17
N GLN A 32 -6.42 9.87 -22.50
CA GLN A 32 -6.03 9.52 -21.16
C GLN A 32 -7.29 9.76 -20.34
N ASP A 33 -8.09 8.69 -20.20
CA ASP A 33 -8.98 8.53 -19.07
C ASP A 33 -8.13 8.78 -17.83
N SER A 34 -8.14 10.03 -17.41
CA SER A 34 -7.58 10.44 -16.15
C SER A 34 -8.59 9.91 -15.15
N ALA A 35 -8.52 8.60 -14.89
CA ALA A 35 -9.20 7.97 -13.78
C ALA A 35 -8.89 8.86 -12.59
N THR A 36 -9.89 9.64 -12.18
CA THR A 36 -9.72 10.68 -11.18
C THR A 36 -9.15 9.95 -9.98
N ALA A 37 -7.92 10.30 -9.58
CA ALA A 37 -7.20 9.54 -8.58
C ALA A 37 -8.10 9.41 -7.35
N ARG A 38 -8.61 8.19 -7.12
CA ARG A 38 -9.57 7.86 -6.06
C ARG A 38 -9.02 8.40 -4.75
N ASP A 39 -9.85 9.13 -4.03
CA ASP A 39 -9.46 9.74 -2.75
C ASP A 39 -8.91 8.68 -1.79
N GLY A 40 -9.66 7.61 -1.55
CA GLY A 40 -9.21 6.47 -0.72
C GLY A 40 -9.60 6.58 0.76
N GLN A 41 -10.19 7.71 1.16
CA GLN A 41 -10.70 7.89 2.52
C GLN A 41 -11.77 6.86 2.95
N ARG A 42 -12.34 6.09 2.03
CA ARG A 42 -13.34 5.03 2.31
C ARG A 42 -12.86 3.63 1.88
N ASP A 43 -11.55 3.43 1.73
CA ASP A 43 -11.03 2.12 1.31
C ASP A 43 -11.33 0.98 2.29
N PHE A 44 -11.46 1.27 3.59
CA PHE A 44 -11.73 0.26 4.63
C PHE A 44 -13.22 -0.07 4.83
N ASP A 45 -14.14 0.53 4.08
CA ASP A 45 -15.58 0.33 4.26
C ASP A 45 -16.02 -1.14 4.19
N PHE A 46 -15.34 -1.97 3.40
CA PHE A 46 -15.67 -3.38 3.27
C PHE A 46 -15.46 -4.18 4.57
N GLU A 47 -14.54 -3.71 5.42
CA GLU A 47 -14.14 -4.39 6.66
C GLU A 47 -15.04 -4.01 7.84
N ILE A 48 -15.86 -2.96 7.71
CA ILE A 48 -16.77 -2.53 8.78
C ILE A 48 -17.73 -3.67 9.17
N GLY A 49 -17.87 -3.88 10.49
CA GLY A 49 -18.76 -4.86 11.09
C GLY A 49 -18.05 -5.85 12.02
N ASP A 50 -18.75 -6.94 12.31
CA ASP A 50 -18.31 -7.96 13.26
C ASP A 50 -17.83 -9.22 12.53
N TRP A 51 -16.68 -9.74 12.95
CA TRP A 51 -16.02 -10.86 12.31
C TRP A 51 -15.61 -11.92 13.32
N ASN A 52 -15.76 -13.18 12.94
CA ASN A 52 -15.05 -14.29 13.56
C ASN A 52 -13.64 -14.32 13.00
N THR A 53 -12.63 -14.26 13.87
CA THR A 53 -11.23 -14.21 13.45
C THR A 53 -10.47 -15.45 13.92
N SER A 54 -9.62 -15.97 13.04
CA SER A 54 -8.64 -17.02 13.36
C SER A 54 -7.25 -16.47 13.11
N VAL A 55 -6.40 -16.53 14.13
CA VAL A 55 -5.08 -15.90 14.13
C VAL A 55 -3.99 -16.94 14.36
N ARG A 56 -2.88 -16.80 13.63
CA ARG A 56 -1.62 -17.50 13.88
C ARG A 56 -0.52 -16.47 14.11
N VAL A 57 0.21 -16.59 15.22
CA VAL A 57 1.34 -15.70 15.57
C VAL A 57 2.62 -16.52 15.69
N LEU A 58 3.66 -16.12 14.99
CA LEU A 58 4.98 -16.73 15.07
C LEU A 58 5.66 -16.27 16.36
N ARG A 59 6.00 -17.23 17.23
CA ARG A 59 6.53 -16.95 18.58
C ARG A 59 8.04 -16.74 18.61
N ASN A 60 8.72 -17.07 17.51
CA ASN A 60 10.17 -16.95 17.36
C ASN A 60 10.55 -16.24 16.04
N PRO A 61 9.99 -15.05 15.74
CA PRO A 61 10.29 -14.36 14.50
C PRO A 61 11.77 -13.97 14.44
N LEU A 62 12.35 -14.03 13.25
CA LEU A 62 13.72 -13.67 12.92
C LEU A 62 14.78 -14.41 13.76
N SER A 63 14.43 -15.60 14.27
CA SER A 63 15.30 -16.42 15.10
C SER A 63 16.21 -17.35 14.31
N GLY A 64 15.92 -17.59 13.02
CA GLY A 64 16.61 -18.59 12.19
C GLY A 64 16.30 -20.05 12.57
N LYS A 65 15.36 -20.28 13.49
CA LYS A 65 14.92 -21.62 13.92
C LYS A 65 13.65 -22.05 13.18
N ALA A 66 13.28 -23.32 13.30
CA ALA A 66 12.01 -23.82 12.80
C ALA A 66 10.82 -22.98 13.33
N PRO A 67 9.81 -22.65 12.52
CA PRO A 67 8.70 -21.81 12.94
C PRO A 67 7.88 -22.42 14.08
N ASN A 68 7.66 -21.65 15.15
CA ASN A 68 6.80 -22.01 16.27
C ASN A 68 5.55 -21.12 16.26
N TRP A 69 4.44 -21.63 15.73
CA TRP A 69 3.19 -20.90 15.61
C TRP A 69 2.28 -21.14 16.81
N ALA A 70 1.77 -20.06 17.39
CA ALA A 70 0.65 -20.11 18.32
C ALA A 70 -0.66 -19.78 17.59
N GLU A 71 -1.73 -20.49 17.91
CA GLU A 71 -3.05 -20.31 17.30
C GLU A 71 -4.04 -19.70 18.29
N TYR A 72 -4.89 -18.82 17.77
CA TYR A 72 -5.92 -18.11 18.53
C TYR A 72 -7.21 -18.00 17.71
N ARG A 73 -8.34 -17.89 18.40
CA ARG A 73 -9.65 -17.61 17.78
C ARG A 73 -10.43 -16.62 18.64
N GLY A 74 -11.31 -15.86 18.00
CA GLY A 74 -12.18 -14.91 18.69
C GLY A 74 -12.84 -13.97 17.70
N THR A 75 -12.83 -12.68 18.01
CA THR A 75 -13.51 -11.66 17.21
C THR A 75 -12.60 -10.51 16.81
N SER A 76 -12.91 -9.95 15.64
CA SER A 76 -12.43 -8.65 15.19
C SER A 76 -13.66 -7.77 14.93
N ILE A 77 -13.78 -6.64 15.62
CA ILE A 77 -14.92 -5.71 15.48
C ILE A 77 -14.39 -4.40 14.91
N ILE A 78 -14.87 -4.03 13.73
CA ILE A 78 -14.42 -2.83 13.03
C ILE A 78 -15.54 -1.79 13.02
N LYS A 79 -15.28 -0.63 13.63
CA LYS A 79 -16.25 0.47 13.75
C LYS A 79 -15.76 1.70 12.98
N PRO A 80 -16.62 2.32 12.15
CA PRO A 80 -16.26 3.53 11.45
C PRO A 80 -16.26 4.72 12.41
N LEU A 81 -15.39 5.68 12.15
CA LEU A 81 -15.31 6.95 12.85
C LEU A 81 -15.28 8.09 11.84
N LEU A 82 -15.76 9.26 12.24
CA LEU A 82 -15.59 10.52 11.49
C LEU A 82 -16.00 10.43 10.01
N ASP A 83 -17.10 9.74 9.72
CA ASP A 83 -17.66 9.50 8.38
C ASP A 83 -16.73 8.72 7.43
N GLY A 84 -16.04 7.71 7.97
CA GLY A 84 -15.15 6.84 7.22
C GLY A 84 -13.71 7.33 7.14
N ARG A 85 -13.40 8.56 7.56
CA ARG A 85 -12.02 9.09 7.60
C ARG A 85 -11.13 8.42 8.67
N ALA A 86 -11.75 7.63 9.53
CA ALA A 86 -11.07 6.82 10.53
C ALA A 86 -11.89 5.56 10.81
N ASN A 87 -11.26 4.55 11.40
CA ASN A 87 -11.95 3.41 12.01
C ASN A 87 -11.13 2.84 13.16
N THR A 88 -11.79 2.08 14.03
CA THR A 88 -11.14 1.25 15.04
C THR A 88 -11.31 -0.23 14.70
N VAL A 89 -10.31 -1.03 15.05
CA VAL A 89 -10.38 -2.49 15.03
C VAL A 89 -10.15 -3.01 16.44
N GLU A 90 -11.20 -3.50 17.08
CA GLU A 90 -11.13 -4.17 18.37
C GLU A 90 -10.84 -5.65 18.13
N LEU A 91 -9.65 -6.10 18.51
CA LEU A 91 -9.23 -7.50 18.42
C LEU A 91 -9.37 -8.14 19.81
N SER A 92 -10.06 -9.26 19.89
CA SER A 92 -10.11 -10.09 21.10
C SER A 92 -10.07 -11.56 20.71
N VAL A 93 -8.93 -12.21 20.91
CA VAL A 93 -8.70 -13.62 20.58
C VAL A 93 -8.07 -14.38 21.74
N ALA A 94 -8.33 -15.67 21.82
CA ALA A 94 -7.78 -16.56 22.83
C ALA A 94 -7.33 -17.90 22.22
N GLY A 95 -6.35 -18.52 22.85
CA GLY A 95 -5.83 -19.83 22.47
C GLY A 95 -4.98 -20.44 23.57
N PRO A 96 -4.36 -21.61 23.34
CA PRO A 96 -3.55 -22.29 24.35
C PRO A 96 -2.37 -21.45 24.88
N ALA A 97 -1.89 -20.49 24.09
CA ALA A 97 -0.78 -19.61 24.46
C ALA A 97 -1.21 -18.27 25.08
N GLY A 98 -2.48 -18.15 25.51
CA GLY A 98 -3.03 -16.98 26.20
C GLY A 98 -4.09 -16.22 25.40
N ARG A 99 -4.29 -14.95 25.76
CA ARG A 99 -5.21 -14.02 25.09
C ARG A 99 -4.44 -12.89 24.42
N ILE A 100 -4.99 -12.38 23.33
CA ILE A 100 -4.53 -11.14 22.71
C ILE A 100 -5.74 -10.22 22.61
N GLU A 101 -5.63 -9.07 23.25
CA GLU A 101 -6.64 -8.02 23.25
C GLU A 101 -5.99 -6.67 22.97
N GLY A 102 -6.64 -5.88 22.13
CA GLY A 102 -6.15 -4.57 21.75
C GLY A 102 -7.06 -3.86 20.78
N VAL A 103 -6.70 -2.62 20.49
CA VAL A 103 -7.41 -1.78 19.54
C VAL A 103 -6.43 -1.21 18.53
N SER A 104 -6.75 -1.32 17.24
CA SER A 104 -6.06 -0.53 16.22
C SER A 104 -6.87 0.71 15.90
N LEU A 105 -6.23 1.88 15.88
CA LEU A 105 -6.78 3.10 15.29
C LEU A 105 -6.19 3.28 13.89
N ARG A 106 -7.08 3.41 12.90
CA ARG A 106 -6.70 3.68 11.51
C ARG A 106 -7.18 5.08 11.13
N LEU A 107 -6.27 5.94 10.68
CA LEU A 107 -6.54 7.33 10.31
C LEU A 107 -6.13 7.59 8.87
N TYR A 108 -7.00 8.22 8.09
CA TYR A 108 -6.68 8.67 6.74
C TYR A 108 -6.10 10.09 6.75
N ASP A 109 -4.95 10.27 6.10
CA ASP A 109 -4.33 11.56 5.85
C ASP A 109 -4.66 12.04 4.41
N PRO A 110 -5.48 13.09 4.25
CA PRO A 110 -5.87 13.59 2.93
C PRO A 110 -4.73 14.29 2.18
N GLN A 111 -3.66 14.73 2.86
CA GLN A 111 -2.52 15.37 2.21
C GLN A 111 -1.63 14.33 1.51
N THR A 112 -1.31 13.25 2.21
CA THR A 112 -0.47 12.17 1.67
C THR A 112 -1.28 11.08 0.96
N ARG A 113 -2.61 11.07 1.13
CA ARG A 113 -3.54 10.03 0.68
C ARG A 113 -3.14 8.64 1.17
N GLN A 114 -2.73 8.57 2.43
CA GLN A 114 -2.32 7.35 3.10
C GLN A 114 -3.15 7.13 4.34
N TRP A 115 -3.26 5.87 4.72
CA TRP A 115 -3.75 5.46 6.02
C TRP A 115 -2.57 5.21 6.95
N GLY A 116 -2.66 5.73 8.17
CA GLY A 116 -1.80 5.39 9.29
C GLY A 116 -2.53 4.45 10.24
N LEU A 117 -1.87 3.36 10.64
CA LEU A 117 -2.41 2.35 11.55
C LEU A 117 -1.52 2.28 12.79
N ASN A 118 -2.12 2.51 13.96
CA ASN A 118 -1.49 2.33 15.26
C ASN A 118 -2.22 1.21 16.01
N TYR A 119 -1.50 0.36 16.72
CA TYR A 119 -2.08 -0.67 17.59
C TYR A 119 -1.78 -0.36 19.05
N ALA A 120 -2.79 -0.44 19.91
CA ALA A 120 -2.65 -0.35 21.36
C ALA A 120 -2.96 -1.71 21.98
N SER A 121 -2.01 -2.24 22.74
CA SER A 121 -2.10 -3.52 23.44
C SER A 121 -2.76 -3.34 24.80
N LEU A 122 -3.77 -4.15 25.13
CA LEU A 122 -4.38 -4.15 26.47
C LEU A 122 -3.57 -4.95 27.49
N HIS A 123 -2.53 -5.67 27.07
CA HIS A 123 -1.64 -6.38 27.98
C HIS A 123 -0.77 -5.41 28.80
N ASP A 124 -0.33 -4.31 28.19
CA ASP A 124 0.63 -3.35 28.77
C ASP A 124 0.25 -1.87 28.55
N GLY A 125 -0.83 -1.58 27.81
CA GLY A 125 -1.27 -0.22 27.50
C GLY A 125 -0.36 0.53 26.52
N ALA A 126 0.63 -0.14 25.92
CA ALA A 126 1.56 0.47 24.99
C ALA A 126 0.96 0.59 23.59
N MET A 127 1.32 1.67 22.89
CA MET A 127 0.94 1.91 21.50
C MET A 127 2.15 1.75 20.59
N THR A 128 1.98 1.00 19.50
CA THR A 128 3.01 0.80 18.48
C THR A 128 3.24 2.09 17.68
N PRO A 129 4.45 2.29 17.12
CA PRO A 129 4.66 3.25 16.04
C PRO A 129 3.67 2.98 14.89
N PRO A 130 3.29 4.02 14.11
CA PRO A 130 2.39 3.83 12.99
C PRO A 130 3.06 3.06 11.86
N VAL A 131 2.31 2.18 11.20
CA VAL A 131 2.59 1.80 9.81
C VAL A 131 1.80 2.69 8.88
N LEU A 132 2.40 3.12 7.79
CA LEU A 132 1.81 4.03 6.81
C LEU A 132 1.70 3.33 5.45
N GLY A 133 0.63 3.59 4.72
CA GLY A 133 0.39 2.90 3.46
C GLY A 133 -0.95 3.23 2.83
N ARG A 134 -1.31 2.46 1.82
CA ARG A 134 -2.53 2.66 1.03
C ARG A 134 -2.97 1.38 0.35
N PHE A 135 -4.14 1.43 -0.26
CA PHE A 135 -4.60 0.40 -1.18
C PHE A 135 -3.78 0.49 -2.48
N GLU A 136 -3.10 -0.60 -2.84
CA GLU A 136 -2.34 -0.73 -4.08
C GLU A 136 -3.23 -1.25 -5.22
N SER A 137 -4.34 -1.90 -4.87
CA SER A 137 -5.42 -2.31 -5.76
C SER A 137 -6.76 -2.24 -5.02
N ALA A 138 -7.86 -2.49 -5.72
CA ALA A 138 -9.21 -2.39 -5.14
C ALA A 138 -9.42 -3.27 -3.89
N ASP A 139 -8.70 -4.38 -3.79
CA ASP A 139 -8.90 -5.39 -2.75
C ASP A 139 -7.65 -5.63 -1.91
N ARG A 140 -6.55 -4.88 -2.10
CA ARG A 140 -5.30 -5.11 -1.36
C ARG A 140 -4.61 -3.81 -0.94
N ALA A 141 -4.33 -3.71 0.35
CA ALA A 141 -3.58 -2.63 0.97
C ALA A 141 -2.26 -3.11 1.56
N VAL A 142 -1.24 -2.26 1.46
CA VAL A 142 0.09 -2.53 2.00
C VAL A 142 0.59 -1.34 2.78
N PHE A 143 1.12 -1.62 3.96
CA PHE A 143 1.61 -0.63 4.92
C PHE A 143 3.02 -0.97 5.34
N TYR A 144 3.81 0.05 5.63
CA TYR A 144 5.18 -0.09 6.11
C TYR A 144 5.44 0.81 7.31
N GLY A 145 6.24 0.32 8.24
CA GLY A 145 6.70 1.10 9.40
C GLY A 145 8.05 0.61 9.91
N ASN A 146 8.57 1.32 10.90
CA ASN A 146 9.73 0.92 11.68
C ASN A 146 9.26 0.52 13.07
N ASP A 147 9.88 -0.52 13.63
CA ASP A 147 9.65 -0.92 15.01
C ASP A 147 10.91 -1.58 15.59
N LYS A 148 10.80 -2.16 16.78
CA LYS A 148 11.83 -2.98 17.40
C LYS A 148 11.30 -4.35 17.79
N LEU A 149 12.11 -5.38 17.58
CA LEU A 149 11.92 -6.71 18.16
C LEU A 149 12.90 -6.88 19.32
N GLY A 150 12.42 -6.66 20.55
CA GLY A 150 13.31 -6.41 21.69
C GLY A 150 14.11 -5.13 21.44
N GLU A 151 15.44 -5.22 21.47
CA GLU A 151 16.32 -4.09 21.13
C GLU A 151 16.67 -4.00 19.64
N ARG A 152 16.33 -5.02 18.83
CA ARG A 152 16.70 -5.07 17.41
C ARG A 152 15.77 -4.18 16.59
N PRO A 153 16.28 -3.14 15.88
CA PRO A 153 15.47 -2.40 14.91
C PRO A 153 15.00 -3.31 13.77
N ILE A 154 13.74 -3.18 13.39
CA ILE A 154 13.13 -3.95 12.30
C ILE A 154 12.26 -3.06 11.41
N ARG A 155 12.03 -3.50 10.17
CA ARG A 155 10.94 -3.01 9.33
C ARG A 155 9.72 -3.90 9.55
N VAL A 156 8.55 -3.28 9.54
CA VAL A 156 7.25 -3.96 9.66
C VAL A 156 6.45 -3.71 8.39
N ARG A 157 5.79 -4.75 7.88
CA ARG A 157 4.85 -4.66 6.76
C ARG A 157 3.53 -5.29 7.13
N PHE A 158 2.43 -4.57 6.90
CA PHE A 158 1.09 -5.14 6.94
C PHE A 158 0.55 -5.30 5.53
N VAL A 159 -0.18 -6.39 5.31
CA VAL A 159 -0.96 -6.62 4.09
C VAL A 159 -2.39 -6.93 4.52
N ILE A 160 -3.35 -6.15 4.04
CA ILE A 160 -4.78 -6.38 4.24
C ILE A 160 -5.39 -6.69 2.89
N THR A 161 -6.07 -7.82 2.78
CA THR A 161 -6.66 -8.28 1.52
C THR A 161 -8.14 -8.60 1.72
N LYS A 162 -8.98 -7.98 0.90
CA LYS A 162 -10.39 -8.35 0.77
C LYS A 162 -10.48 -9.58 -0.15
N ILE A 163 -10.95 -10.70 0.39
CA ILE A 163 -11.11 -11.94 -0.37
C ILE A 163 -12.51 -12.01 -0.98
N SER A 164 -13.52 -11.63 -0.19
CA SER A 164 -14.91 -11.54 -0.64
C SER A 164 -15.67 -10.53 0.21
N ARG A 165 -17.00 -10.47 0.06
CA ARG A 165 -17.86 -9.68 0.95
C ARG A 165 -17.76 -10.15 2.41
N ASP A 166 -17.52 -11.45 2.61
CA ASP A 166 -17.65 -12.13 3.90
C ASP A 166 -16.32 -12.75 4.37
N GLU A 167 -15.21 -12.45 3.69
CA GLU A 167 -13.88 -12.90 4.07
C GLU A 167 -12.81 -11.82 3.80
N ALA A 168 -11.97 -11.55 4.79
CA ALA A 168 -10.81 -10.67 4.70
C ALA A 168 -9.60 -11.32 5.38
N HIS A 169 -8.41 -11.07 4.84
CA HIS A 169 -7.15 -11.60 5.37
C HIS A 169 -6.24 -10.46 5.80
N PHE A 170 -5.49 -10.68 6.87
CA PHE A 170 -4.43 -9.79 7.34
C PHE A 170 -3.13 -10.56 7.57
N GLU A 171 -2.02 -9.99 7.12
CA GLU A 171 -0.67 -10.51 7.39
C GLU A 171 0.23 -9.40 7.94
N GLN A 172 1.05 -9.76 8.93
CA GLN A 172 2.20 -8.97 9.37
C GLN A 172 3.49 -9.70 9.03
N ALA A 173 4.46 -8.97 8.52
CA ALA A 173 5.82 -9.47 8.30
C ALA A 173 6.87 -8.53 8.89
N TYR A 174 7.97 -9.13 9.35
CA TYR A 174 9.14 -8.40 9.83
C TYR A 174 10.32 -8.58 8.87
N SER A 175 11.18 -7.57 8.85
CA SER A 175 12.43 -7.60 8.11
C SER A 175 13.56 -7.05 8.98
N ALA A 176 14.69 -7.76 9.01
CA ALA A 176 15.92 -7.37 9.67
C ALA A 176 16.96 -6.74 8.72
N ASP A 177 16.68 -6.72 7.42
CA ASP A 177 17.59 -6.31 6.34
C ASP A 177 17.01 -5.15 5.53
N ASN A 178 16.30 -4.25 6.23
CA ASN A 178 15.71 -3.03 5.67
C ASN A 178 14.71 -3.28 4.51
N GLY A 179 14.01 -4.41 4.55
CA GLY A 179 12.95 -4.77 3.61
C GLY A 179 13.40 -5.59 2.41
N ALA A 180 14.66 -6.05 2.36
CA ALA A 180 15.14 -6.93 1.30
C ALA A 180 14.50 -8.32 1.40
N THR A 181 14.32 -8.85 2.62
CA THR A 181 13.58 -10.08 2.90
C THR A 181 12.51 -9.86 3.97
N TRP A 182 11.44 -10.65 3.93
CA TRP A 182 10.29 -10.51 4.83
C TRP A 182 9.88 -11.87 5.40
N GLU A 183 9.77 -11.97 6.71
CA GLU A 183 9.24 -13.15 7.40
C GLU A 183 7.85 -12.85 7.97
N VAL A 184 6.83 -13.54 7.46
CA VAL A 184 5.46 -13.45 7.98
C VAL A 184 5.44 -14.01 9.39
N ASN A 185 4.96 -13.20 10.33
CA ASN A 185 4.89 -13.54 11.75
C ASN A 185 3.48 -13.40 12.34
N TRP A 186 2.52 -12.88 11.57
CA TRP A 186 1.11 -12.87 11.93
C TRP A 186 0.27 -13.17 10.69
N ILE A 187 -0.72 -14.04 10.85
CA ILE A 187 -1.75 -14.31 9.84
C ILE A 187 -3.10 -14.28 10.54
N ALA A 188 -4.05 -13.51 10.02
CA ALA A 188 -5.43 -13.52 10.45
C ALA A 188 -6.37 -13.78 9.25
N VAL A 189 -7.37 -14.63 9.49
CA VAL A 189 -8.49 -14.86 8.57
C VAL A 189 -9.76 -14.46 9.29
N ASP A 190 -10.40 -13.42 8.78
CA ASP A 190 -11.64 -12.86 9.29
C ASP A 190 -12.80 -13.32 8.41
N LYS A 191 -13.82 -13.91 9.03
CA LYS A 191 -15.07 -14.31 8.38
C LYS A 191 -16.24 -13.59 9.00
N ARG A 192 -17.12 -13.03 8.18
CA ARG A 192 -18.26 -12.25 8.66
C ARG A 192 -19.14 -13.10 9.59
N ARG A 193 -19.58 -12.50 10.70
CA ARG A 193 -20.45 -13.15 11.70
C ARG A 193 -21.92 -13.13 11.30
#